data_AF-A0A067PWP1-F1
#
_entry.id   AF-A0A067PWP1-F1
#
_cell.length_a   1.000
_cell.length_b   1.000
_cell.length_c   1.000
_cell.angle_alpha   90.00
_cell.angle_beta   90.00
_cell.angle_gamma   90.00
#
_symmetry.space_group_name_H-M   'P 1'
#
loop_
_entity.id
_entity.type
_entity.pdbx_description
1 polymer ?
#
loop_
_entity_poly.entity_id
_entity_poly.type
_entity_poly.pdbx_seq_one_letter_code
_entity_poly.pdbx_strand_id
1 'polypeptide(L)'
;MPVATVDDHGTHIFFEDSGIPSGSSTYTTLVMVHGATFHSAIFSRLVPLATEYKLRLVRINRRDYDGSTPLSADDLEGLKSGDKHREASFLQARGLEIAAFLAWFASTQNIPAISTLEGGDKVGGINLFGWSAGNNAALSVLANLDKLSTAKRDVLEEYLNVVILFDLPRFLLGLAYPPEIWHPFFDTTIPPDQLLPTFYRFVSSYYDHQSISQSINDLAKEPMSTKTPTLIGMSPEELNMVSDLRPFAADIALLTLSPELYVEQLRKALFDHETVKMCPKTRVGLIWCNQSVWEIPTVGWEMENMLVENRRKGGMGRSVRVVEQKGANHFAHWDDPRGTMQAIAALIASPVA
;
A
#
# COMPACT_ATOMS: atom_id res chain seq x y z
N MET A 1 11.19 -21.04 7.09
CA MET A 1 10.87 -19.62 6.84
C MET A 1 9.60 -19.29 7.61
N PRO A 2 9.51 -18.15 8.32
CA PRO A 2 8.33 -17.86 9.12
C PRO A 2 7.12 -17.59 8.20
N VAL A 3 6.05 -18.33 8.45
CA VAL A 3 4.78 -18.22 7.72
C VAL A 3 3.63 -18.14 8.72
N ALA A 4 2.58 -17.44 8.33
CA ALA A 4 1.33 -17.34 9.09
C ALA A 4 0.20 -17.97 8.28
N THR A 5 -0.51 -18.94 8.83
CA THR A 5 -1.71 -19.51 8.21
C THR A 5 -2.88 -18.54 8.40
N VAL A 6 -3.51 -18.13 7.29
CA VAL A 6 -4.51 -17.03 7.28
C VAL A 6 -5.95 -17.51 7.08
N ASP A 7 -6.16 -18.80 6.77
CA ASP A 7 -7.47 -19.42 6.65
C ASP A 7 -7.44 -20.91 7.04
N ASP A 8 -8.63 -21.53 7.04
CA ASP A 8 -8.80 -22.95 7.35
C ASP A 8 -8.42 -23.87 6.17
N HIS A 9 -8.01 -23.30 5.03
CA HIS A 9 -7.58 -24.02 3.83
C HIS A 9 -6.06 -24.23 3.77
N GLY A 10 -5.32 -23.69 4.76
CA GLY A 10 -3.86 -23.78 4.82
C GLY A 10 -3.14 -22.72 3.99
N THR A 11 -3.86 -21.70 3.50
CA THR A 11 -3.24 -20.53 2.87
C THR A 11 -2.33 -19.86 3.88
N HIS A 12 -1.12 -19.53 3.46
CA HIS A 12 -0.13 -18.90 4.31
C HIS A 12 0.56 -17.71 3.64
N ILE A 13 0.90 -16.74 4.48
CA ILE A 13 1.66 -15.54 4.14
C ILE A 13 3.04 -15.65 4.77
N PHE A 14 4.09 -15.59 3.95
CA PHE A 14 5.45 -15.42 4.39
C PHE A 14 5.68 -14.01 4.92
N PHE A 15 6.48 -13.91 5.97
CA PHE A 15 6.88 -12.63 6.52
C PHE A 15 8.31 -12.67 7.05
N GLU A 16 8.94 -11.51 7.09
CA GLU A 16 10.16 -11.25 7.82
C GLU A 16 9.89 -10.23 8.92
N ASP A 17 10.47 -10.44 10.09
CA ASP A 17 10.26 -9.63 11.27
C ASP A 17 11.58 -9.05 11.76
N SER A 18 11.66 -7.73 11.93
CA SER A 18 12.84 -7.07 12.50
C SER A 18 13.05 -7.40 13.98
N GLY A 19 12.04 -7.95 14.64
CA GLY A 19 11.99 -8.14 16.08
C GLY A 19 11.64 -6.85 16.82
N ILE A 20 11.56 -6.97 18.13
CA ILE A 20 11.30 -5.83 19.03
C ILE A 20 12.48 -4.84 18.93
N PRO A 21 12.22 -3.54 18.68
CA PRO A 21 13.23 -2.49 18.72
C PRO A 21 14.07 -2.55 20.00
N SER A 22 15.40 -2.62 19.85
CA SER A 22 16.32 -2.77 20.98
C SER A 22 16.14 -1.66 22.01
N GLY A 23 16.01 -2.04 23.28
CA GLY A 23 15.86 -1.10 24.39
C GLY A 23 14.49 -0.43 24.50
N SER A 24 13.48 -0.86 23.72
CA SER A 24 12.13 -0.32 23.79
C SER A 24 11.14 -1.27 24.46
N SER A 25 10.46 -0.77 25.50
CA SER A 25 9.24 -1.37 26.04
C SER A 25 7.96 -0.78 25.42
N THR A 26 8.09 0.30 24.65
CA THR A 26 7.00 1.03 24.00
C THR A 26 7.32 1.21 22.52
N TYR A 27 6.83 0.29 21.70
CA TYR A 27 7.04 0.29 20.26
C TYR A 27 5.72 0.12 19.53
N THR A 28 5.75 0.42 18.24
CA THR A 28 4.61 0.26 17.35
C THR A 28 4.96 -0.71 16.24
N THR A 29 4.02 -1.52 15.78
CA THR A 29 4.26 -2.47 14.67
C THR A 29 3.88 -1.83 13.34
N LEU A 30 4.74 -1.97 12.34
CA LEU A 30 4.49 -1.58 10.95
C LEU A 30 4.51 -2.83 10.07
N VAL A 31 3.34 -3.25 9.58
CA VAL A 31 3.20 -4.37 8.65
C VAL A 31 3.21 -3.83 7.23
N MET A 32 4.14 -4.29 6.40
CA MET A 32 4.43 -3.70 5.08
C MET A 32 4.10 -4.65 3.93
N VAL A 33 3.26 -4.18 3.01
CA VAL A 33 2.81 -4.87 1.80
C VAL A 33 3.47 -4.22 0.58
N HIS A 34 4.23 -5.02 -0.17
CA HIS A 34 4.96 -4.58 -1.35
C HIS A 34 4.06 -4.36 -2.58
N GLY A 35 4.61 -3.66 -3.57
CA GLY A 35 3.99 -3.41 -4.88
C GLY A 35 4.03 -4.61 -5.82
N ALA A 36 3.65 -4.35 -7.08
CA ALA A 36 3.77 -5.31 -8.17
C ALA A 36 5.25 -5.59 -8.49
N THR A 37 5.56 -6.80 -8.94
CA THR A 37 6.92 -7.26 -9.35
C THR A 37 8.03 -7.18 -8.30
N PHE A 38 7.75 -6.77 -7.07
CA PHE A 38 8.70 -6.68 -5.96
C PHE A 38 8.20 -7.49 -4.78
N HIS A 39 9.07 -7.89 -3.86
CA HIS A 39 8.69 -8.61 -2.64
C HIS A 39 9.22 -7.91 -1.37
N SER A 40 9.02 -8.49 -0.18
CA SER A 40 9.34 -7.92 1.14
C SER A 40 10.73 -7.29 1.27
N ALA A 41 11.75 -7.86 0.61
CA ALA A 41 13.11 -7.36 0.61
C ALA A 41 13.28 -5.94 0.05
N ILE A 42 12.33 -5.42 -0.74
CA ILE A 42 12.37 -4.02 -1.21
C ILE A 42 12.37 -3.02 -0.05
N PHE A 43 11.86 -3.41 1.12
CA PHE A 43 11.87 -2.57 2.33
C PHE A 43 13.11 -2.79 3.22
N SER A 44 14.10 -3.58 2.78
CA SER A 44 15.28 -3.93 3.58
C SER A 44 16.07 -2.72 4.08
N ARG A 45 16.14 -1.64 3.30
CA ARG A 45 16.83 -0.39 3.68
C ARG A 45 16.18 0.35 4.85
N LEU A 46 14.93 0.02 5.21
CA LEU A 46 14.26 0.59 6.38
C LEU A 46 14.63 -0.15 7.69
N VAL A 47 15.02 -1.43 7.60
CA VAL A 47 15.27 -2.28 8.78
C VAL A 47 16.33 -1.70 9.72
N PRO A 48 17.48 -1.16 9.25
CA PRO A 48 18.47 -0.55 10.14
C PRO A 48 17.95 0.66 10.92
N LEU A 49 16.86 1.29 10.48
CA LEU A 49 16.26 2.48 11.10
C LEU A 49 15.14 2.14 12.10
N ALA A 50 14.70 0.87 12.15
CA ALA A 50 13.59 0.41 12.98
C ALA A 50 13.69 0.85 14.45
N THR A 51 14.87 0.67 15.05
CA THR A 51 15.14 1.04 16.45
C THR A 51 15.05 2.54 16.69
N GLU A 52 15.57 3.35 15.77
CA GLU A 52 15.58 4.82 15.88
C GLU A 52 14.15 5.38 15.97
N TYR A 53 13.23 4.82 15.20
CA TYR A 53 11.82 5.24 15.15
C TYR A 53 10.90 4.42 16.06
N LYS A 54 11.45 3.51 16.88
CA LYS A 54 10.69 2.61 17.77
C LYS A 54 9.61 1.80 17.01
N LEU A 55 9.94 1.33 15.81
CA LEU A 55 9.05 0.52 14.97
C LEU A 55 9.53 -0.93 14.87
N ARG A 56 8.64 -1.90 15.13
CA ARG A 56 8.84 -3.30 14.73
C ARG A 56 8.37 -3.46 13.29
N LEU A 57 9.27 -3.73 12.36
CA LEU A 57 8.95 -3.86 10.93
C LEU A 57 8.63 -5.32 10.61
N VAL A 58 7.45 -5.55 10.05
CA VAL A 58 6.98 -6.86 9.60
C VAL A 58 6.72 -6.77 8.11
N ARG A 59 7.62 -7.31 7.31
CA ARG A 59 7.56 -7.21 5.84
C ARG A 59 6.99 -8.52 5.31
N ILE A 60 5.85 -8.46 4.62
CA ILE A 60 5.14 -9.66 4.18
C ILE A 60 5.24 -9.84 2.67
N ASN A 61 5.17 -11.09 2.20
CA ASN A 61 4.96 -11.40 0.79
C ASN A 61 3.49 -11.72 0.54
N ARG A 62 2.86 -11.05 -0.44
CA ARG A 62 1.49 -11.39 -0.86
C ARG A 62 1.46 -12.83 -1.41
N ARG A 63 0.27 -13.42 -1.56
CA ARG A 63 0.14 -14.67 -2.32
C ARG A 63 0.75 -14.53 -3.72
N ASP A 64 1.20 -15.65 -4.26
CA ASP A 64 1.95 -15.75 -5.53
C ASP A 64 3.40 -15.25 -5.52
N TYR A 65 3.87 -14.69 -4.40
CA TYR A 65 5.26 -14.32 -4.19
C TYR A 65 6.00 -15.34 -3.33
N ASP A 66 7.33 -15.29 -3.35
CA ASP A 66 8.17 -16.29 -2.69
C ASP A 66 7.80 -16.55 -1.22
N GLY A 67 7.76 -17.82 -0.83
CA GLY A 67 7.44 -18.25 0.52
C GLY A 67 5.96 -18.18 0.92
N SER A 68 5.13 -17.45 0.18
CA SER A 68 3.67 -17.41 0.39
C SER A 68 2.95 -18.44 -0.49
N THR A 69 1.70 -18.74 -0.15
CA THR A 69 0.88 -19.65 -0.97
C THR A 69 0.66 -19.08 -2.38
N PRO A 70 0.89 -19.86 -3.45
CA PRO A 70 0.57 -19.45 -4.81
C PRO A 70 -0.91 -19.10 -5.00
N LEU A 71 -1.23 -18.31 -6.02
CA LEU A 71 -2.63 -18.17 -6.45
C LEU A 71 -3.11 -19.48 -7.08
N SER A 72 -4.35 -19.87 -6.80
CA SER A 72 -4.95 -21.04 -7.42
C SER A 72 -5.31 -20.74 -8.88
N ALA A 73 -5.57 -21.79 -9.67
CA ALA A 73 -6.10 -21.61 -11.02
C ALA A 73 -7.42 -20.80 -10.98
N ASP A 74 -8.30 -21.09 -10.04
CA ASP A 74 -9.59 -20.39 -9.87
C ASP A 74 -9.40 -18.91 -9.52
N ASP A 75 -8.40 -18.57 -8.70
CA ASP A 75 -8.02 -17.17 -8.40
C ASP A 75 -7.63 -16.43 -9.69
N LEU A 76 -6.74 -17.05 -10.49
CA LEU A 76 -6.20 -16.45 -11.71
C LEU A 76 -7.27 -16.32 -12.81
N GLU A 77 -8.13 -17.33 -12.94
CA GLU A 77 -9.28 -17.27 -13.85
C GLU A 77 -10.27 -16.20 -13.41
N GLY A 78 -10.57 -16.10 -12.12
CA GLY A 78 -11.46 -15.09 -11.58
C GLY A 78 -10.96 -13.67 -11.87
N LEU A 79 -9.66 -13.45 -11.67
CA LEU A 79 -8.98 -12.18 -11.95
C LEU A 79 -9.01 -11.79 -13.43
N LYS A 80 -9.04 -12.76 -14.35
CA LYS A 80 -9.00 -12.53 -15.82
C LYS A 80 -10.35 -12.76 -16.51
N SER A 81 -11.41 -12.97 -15.73
CA SER A 81 -12.69 -13.44 -16.27
C SER A 81 -13.51 -12.36 -16.99
N GLY A 82 -13.31 -11.08 -16.68
CA GLY A 82 -14.24 -10.01 -17.05
C GLY A 82 -15.58 -10.08 -16.31
N ASP A 83 -15.75 -11.06 -15.42
CA ASP A 83 -16.91 -11.19 -14.54
C ASP A 83 -16.67 -10.37 -13.27
N LYS A 84 -17.37 -9.25 -13.16
CA LYS A 84 -17.27 -8.31 -12.04
C LYS A 84 -17.47 -9.00 -10.68
N HIS A 85 -18.29 -10.05 -10.58
CA HIS A 85 -18.47 -10.76 -9.32
C HIS A 85 -17.25 -11.59 -8.94
N ARG A 86 -16.61 -12.24 -9.92
CA ARG A 86 -15.37 -13.00 -9.69
C ARG A 86 -14.20 -12.07 -9.38
N GLU A 87 -14.09 -10.95 -10.10
CA GLU A 87 -13.08 -9.92 -9.86
C GLU A 87 -13.23 -9.29 -8.47
N ALA A 88 -14.46 -8.92 -8.07
CA ALA A 88 -14.74 -8.42 -6.72
C ALA A 88 -14.40 -9.45 -5.64
N SER A 89 -14.72 -10.73 -5.88
CA SER A 89 -14.40 -11.82 -4.96
C SER A 89 -12.89 -12.02 -4.80
N PHE A 90 -12.12 -11.85 -5.88
CA PHE A 90 -10.66 -11.87 -5.82
C PHE A 90 -10.12 -10.75 -4.92
N LEU A 91 -10.57 -9.51 -5.11
CA LEU A 91 -10.14 -8.36 -4.30
C LEU A 91 -10.48 -8.57 -2.82
N GLN A 92 -11.71 -9.02 -2.55
CA GLN A 92 -12.17 -9.37 -1.19
C GLN A 92 -11.26 -10.42 -0.56
N ALA A 93 -10.97 -11.52 -1.25
CA ALA A 93 -10.12 -12.60 -0.73
C ALA A 93 -8.73 -12.09 -0.33
N ARG A 94 -8.09 -11.28 -1.20
CA ARG A 94 -6.77 -10.68 -0.90
C ARG A 94 -6.81 -9.78 0.32
N GLY A 95 -7.88 -8.99 0.51
CA GLY A 95 -8.06 -8.18 1.71
C GLY A 95 -8.23 -9.01 2.98
N LEU A 96 -9.03 -10.07 2.92
CA LEU A 96 -9.29 -10.95 4.07
C LEU A 96 -8.07 -11.74 4.51
N GLU A 97 -7.22 -12.17 3.58
CA GLU A 97 -5.94 -12.83 3.87
C GLU A 97 -5.02 -11.91 4.67
N ILE A 98 -4.89 -10.64 4.26
CA ILE A 98 -4.08 -9.66 5.00
C ILE A 98 -4.71 -9.34 6.36
N ALA A 99 -6.02 -9.14 6.43
CA ALA A 99 -6.71 -8.89 7.69
C ALA A 99 -6.55 -10.05 8.70
N ALA A 100 -6.63 -11.29 8.20
CA ALA A 100 -6.38 -12.48 9.01
C ALA A 100 -4.91 -12.58 9.46
N PHE A 101 -3.95 -12.23 8.59
CA PHE A 101 -2.55 -12.11 8.98
C PHE A 101 -2.37 -11.11 10.12
N LEU A 102 -2.98 -9.92 10.03
CA LEU A 102 -2.89 -8.89 11.07
C LEU A 102 -3.45 -9.39 12.41
N ALA A 103 -4.62 -10.03 12.40
CA ALA A 103 -5.24 -10.58 13.60
C ALA A 103 -4.41 -11.72 14.21
N TRP A 104 -3.88 -12.62 13.37
CA TRP A 104 -2.97 -13.69 13.79
C TRP A 104 -1.69 -13.12 14.42
N PHE A 105 -1.08 -12.11 13.78
CA PHE A 105 0.16 -11.51 14.25
C PHE A 105 -0.04 -10.84 15.62
N ALA A 106 -1.11 -10.04 15.76
CA ALA A 106 -1.46 -9.41 17.04
C ALA A 106 -1.66 -10.44 18.16
N SER A 107 -2.35 -11.55 17.85
CA SER A 107 -2.70 -12.58 18.83
C SER A 107 -1.53 -13.49 19.23
N THR A 108 -0.52 -13.64 18.37
CA THR A 108 0.55 -14.63 18.57
C THR A 108 1.92 -14.03 18.89
N GLN A 109 2.15 -12.77 18.52
CA GLN A 109 3.47 -12.13 18.61
C GLN A 109 3.63 -11.19 19.81
N ASN A 110 2.65 -11.19 20.74
CA ASN A 110 2.64 -10.42 21.98
C ASN A 110 3.01 -8.93 21.77
N ILE A 111 2.45 -8.31 20.73
CA ILE A 111 2.67 -6.88 20.50
C ILE A 111 1.85 -6.04 21.49
N PRO A 112 2.29 -4.83 21.85
CA PRO A 112 1.49 -3.93 22.66
C PRO A 112 0.19 -3.54 21.93
N ALA A 113 -0.94 -3.52 22.64
CA ALA A 113 -2.18 -2.94 22.13
C ALA A 113 -2.06 -1.42 21.96
N ILE A 114 -3.00 -0.81 21.23
CA ILE A 114 -3.03 0.65 21.09
C ILE A 114 -3.22 1.28 22.47
N SER A 115 -2.30 2.15 22.87
CA SER A 115 -2.39 2.90 24.12
C SER A 115 -1.92 4.34 23.92
N THR A 116 -2.30 5.21 24.85
CA THR A 116 -1.88 6.61 24.88
C THR A 116 -1.00 6.80 26.11
N LEU A 117 0.23 7.26 25.92
CA LEU A 117 1.15 7.56 27.00
C LEU A 117 0.76 8.85 27.75
N GLU A 118 1.32 9.00 28.94
CA GLU A 118 1.28 10.25 29.71
C GLU A 118 2.01 11.34 28.91
N GLY A 119 1.25 12.22 28.25
CA GLY A 119 1.75 13.18 27.24
C GLY A 119 0.94 13.20 25.94
N GLY A 120 0.07 12.21 25.72
CA GLY A 120 -0.83 12.16 24.56
C GLY A 120 -0.30 11.38 23.36
N ASP A 121 0.95 10.90 23.41
CA ASP A 121 1.55 10.11 22.36
C ASP A 121 0.90 8.72 22.26
N LYS A 122 0.48 8.32 21.06
CA LYS A 122 -0.01 6.97 20.81
C LYS A 122 1.15 6.00 20.60
N VAL A 123 1.10 4.87 21.28
CA VAL A 123 2.05 3.75 21.12
C VAL A 123 1.32 2.42 20.97
N GLY A 124 2.05 1.40 20.52
CA GLY A 124 1.49 0.08 20.31
C GLY A 124 0.60 -0.02 19.08
N GLY A 125 -0.04 -1.16 18.95
CA GLY A 125 -0.85 -1.53 17.80
C GLY A 125 -0.04 -1.85 16.55
N ILE A 126 -0.79 -1.96 15.47
CA ILE A 126 -0.39 -2.29 14.11
C ILE A 126 -0.75 -1.11 13.22
N ASN A 127 0.19 -0.75 12.35
CA ASN A 127 -0.07 0.11 11.20
C ASN A 127 0.18 -0.72 9.95
N LEU A 128 -0.80 -0.75 9.06
CA LEU A 128 -0.71 -1.46 7.79
C LEU A 128 -0.22 -0.49 6.73
N PHE A 129 0.94 -0.77 6.15
CA PHE A 129 1.55 0.03 5.09
C PHE A 129 1.41 -0.70 3.76
N GLY A 130 0.72 -0.10 2.79
CA GLY A 130 0.71 -0.56 1.40
C GLY A 130 1.57 0.38 0.56
N TRP A 131 2.42 -0.18 -0.30
CA TRP A 131 3.12 0.59 -1.33
C TRP A 131 2.69 0.16 -2.72
N SER A 132 2.50 1.14 -3.63
CA SER A 132 2.16 0.86 -5.03
C SER A 132 0.92 -0.03 -5.14
N ALA A 133 0.96 -1.13 -5.90
CA ALA A 133 -0.13 -2.11 -5.98
C ALA A 133 -0.48 -2.79 -4.64
N GLY A 134 0.43 -2.80 -3.66
CA GLY A 134 0.16 -3.30 -2.30
C GLY A 134 -0.93 -2.50 -1.57
N ASN A 135 -1.18 -1.26 -1.98
CA ASN A 135 -2.30 -0.46 -1.51
C ASN A 135 -3.67 -1.10 -1.80
N ASN A 136 -3.77 -1.93 -2.83
CA ASN A 136 -5.00 -2.66 -3.12
C ASN A 136 -5.38 -3.57 -1.94
N ALA A 137 -4.42 -4.31 -1.40
CA ALA A 137 -4.65 -5.16 -0.24
C ALA A 137 -5.00 -4.33 1.01
N ALA A 138 -4.30 -3.20 1.21
CA ALA A 138 -4.56 -2.30 2.33
C ALA A 138 -5.98 -1.70 2.31
N LEU A 139 -6.44 -1.22 1.15
CA LEU A 139 -7.81 -0.77 0.96
C LEU A 139 -8.82 -1.91 1.10
N SER A 140 -8.51 -3.10 0.57
CA SER A 140 -9.38 -4.28 0.65
C SER A 140 -9.59 -4.75 2.08
N VAL A 141 -8.60 -4.63 2.97
CA VAL A 141 -8.76 -4.90 4.42
C VAL A 141 -9.88 -4.04 4.99
N LEU A 142 -9.82 -2.72 4.77
CA LEU A 142 -10.82 -1.79 5.30
C LEU A 142 -12.18 -2.00 4.66
N ALA A 143 -12.24 -2.25 3.36
CA ALA A 143 -13.49 -2.39 2.63
C ALA A 143 -14.31 -3.63 3.02
N ASN A 144 -13.68 -4.64 3.64
CA ASN A 144 -14.27 -5.95 3.91
C ASN A 144 -14.25 -6.35 5.39
N LEU A 145 -14.12 -5.40 6.32
CA LEU A 145 -14.17 -5.68 7.77
C LEU A 145 -15.45 -6.42 8.18
N ASP A 146 -16.58 -6.13 7.52
CA ASP A 146 -17.88 -6.79 7.76
C ASP A 146 -17.87 -8.29 7.46
N LYS A 147 -16.95 -8.75 6.60
CA LYS A 147 -16.80 -10.16 6.22
C LYS A 147 -15.92 -10.97 7.17
N LEU A 148 -15.19 -10.33 8.07
CA LEU A 148 -14.39 -11.03 9.08
C LEU A 148 -15.29 -11.66 10.15
N SER A 149 -14.82 -12.75 10.77
CA SER A 149 -15.42 -13.25 12.01
C SER A 149 -15.32 -12.19 13.12
N THR A 150 -16.28 -12.15 14.04
CA THR A 150 -16.26 -11.20 15.18
C THR A 150 -14.94 -11.26 15.96
N ALA A 151 -14.42 -12.45 16.28
CA ALA A 151 -13.15 -12.58 16.99
C ALA A 151 -11.97 -11.88 16.27
N LYS A 152 -11.85 -12.02 14.95
CA LYS A 152 -10.81 -11.32 14.17
C LYS A 152 -11.05 -9.81 14.14
N ARG A 153 -12.30 -9.36 14.02
CA ARG A 153 -12.63 -7.92 14.09
C ARG A 153 -12.28 -7.31 15.43
N ASP A 154 -12.58 -7.99 16.54
CA ASP A 154 -12.31 -7.47 17.88
C ASP A 154 -10.80 -7.27 18.09
N VAL A 155 -9.99 -8.21 17.62
CA VAL A 155 -8.52 -8.06 17.59
C VAL A 155 -8.11 -6.87 16.72
N LEU A 156 -8.65 -6.72 15.51
CA LEU A 156 -8.30 -5.57 14.68
C LEU A 156 -8.76 -4.24 15.29
N GLU A 157 -9.89 -4.19 15.99
CA GLU A 157 -10.35 -2.97 16.66
C GLU A 157 -9.42 -2.54 17.81
N GLU A 158 -8.83 -3.51 18.52
CA GLU A 158 -7.86 -3.26 19.58
C GLU A 158 -6.48 -2.84 19.05
N TYR A 159 -6.05 -3.40 17.91
CA TYR A 159 -4.68 -3.26 17.43
C TYR A 159 -4.50 -2.38 16.19
N LEU A 160 -5.45 -2.28 15.26
CA LEU A 160 -5.27 -1.57 13.98
C LEU A 160 -5.41 -0.05 14.13
N ASN A 161 -4.28 0.67 14.09
CA ASN A 161 -4.22 2.11 14.31
C ASN A 161 -4.33 2.93 13.01
N VAL A 162 -3.45 2.67 12.04
CA VAL A 162 -3.40 3.42 10.78
C VAL A 162 -3.23 2.46 9.60
N VAL A 163 -4.01 2.68 8.54
CA VAL A 163 -3.73 2.14 7.21
C VAL A 163 -3.04 3.23 6.40
N ILE A 164 -1.76 3.03 6.11
CA ILE A 164 -0.91 3.95 5.37
C ILE A 164 -0.92 3.52 3.90
N LEU A 165 -1.41 4.42 3.06
CA LEU A 165 -1.39 4.30 1.63
C LEU A 165 -0.18 5.06 1.10
N PHE A 166 0.88 4.35 0.72
CA PHE A 166 2.14 4.96 0.29
C PHE A 166 2.28 4.88 -1.23
N ASP A 167 2.44 6.04 -1.87
CA ASP A 167 2.59 6.21 -3.31
C ASP A 167 1.57 5.40 -4.12
N LEU A 168 0.30 5.66 -3.83
CA LEU A 168 -0.84 4.90 -4.34
C LEU A 168 -1.10 5.21 -5.82
N PRO A 169 -1.13 4.20 -6.73
CA PRO A 169 -1.39 4.40 -8.16
C PRO A 169 -2.82 4.84 -8.48
N ARG A 170 -2.99 5.59 -9.57
CA ARG A 170 -4.24 6.24 -9.97
C ARG A 170 -5.41 5.26 -10.15
N PHE A 171 -5.15 4.10 -10.74
CA PHE A 171 -6.20 3.11 -11.01
C PHE A 171 -6.89 2.59 -9.73
N LEU A 172 -6.22 2.62 -8.58
CA LEU A 172 -6.80 2.19 -7.30
C LEU A 172 -7.83 3.18 -6.71
N LEU A 173 -7.96 4.38 -7.28
CA LEU A 173 -9.09 5.28 -7.03
C LEU A 173 -10.24 5.04 -8.03
N GLY A 174 -10.09 4.09 -8.96
CA GLY A 174 -11.02 3.89 -10.08
C GLY A 174 -11.00 5.04 -11.10
N LEU A 175 -9.92 5.82 -11.12
CA LEU A 175 -9.75 6.94 -12.03
C LEU A 175 -9.23 6.44 -13.37
N ALA A 176 -9.85 6.91 -14.45
CA ALA A 176 -9.42 6.60 -15.81
C ALA A 176 -8.03 7.19 -16.11
N TYR A 177 -7.28 6.48 -16.96
CA TYR A 177 -6.07 7.00 -17.60
C TYR A 177 -6.45 7.94 -18.74
N PRO A 178 -5.96 9.20 -18.75
CA PRO A 178 -6.21 10.10 -19.86
C PRO A 178 -5.53 9.59 -21.13
N PRO A 179 -6.26 9.46 -22.26
CA PRO A 179 -5.70 8.90 -23.49
C PRO A 179 -4.56 9.72 -24.09
N GLU A 180 -4.48 11.01 -23.75
CA GLU A 180 -3.45 11.94 -24.22
C GLU A 180 -2.13 11.87 -23.43
N ILE A 181 -2.09 11.12 -22.32
CA ILE A 181 -0.89 11.00 -21.48
C ILE A 181 -0.30 9.61 -21.62
N TRP A 182 0.96 9.57 -22.05
CA TRP A 182 1.66 8.32 -22.28
C TRP A 182 1.85 7.51 -20.99
N HIS A 183 1.66 6.19 -21.11
CA HIS A 183 1.89 5.23 -20.04
C HIS A 183 2.31 3.89 -20.66
N PRO A 184 3.39 3.25 -20.19
CA PRO A 184 4.00 2.11 -20.88
C PRO A 184 3.08 0.90 -21.02
N PHE A 185 2.22 0.61 -20.05
CA PHE A 185 1.28 -0.53 -20.15
C PHE A 185 0.17 -0.36 -21.18
N PHE A 186 -0.04 0.85 -21.73
CA PHE A 186 -1.04 1.09 -22.78
C PHE A 186 -0.41 1.36 -24.16
N ASP A 187 0.92 1.39 -24.24
CA ASP A 187 1.63 1.57 -25.51
C ASP A 187 1.86 0.24 -26.20
N THR A 188 0.96 -0.08 -27.14
CA THR A 188 1.01 -1.30 -27.95
C THR A 188 2.22 -1.39 -28.90
N THR A 189 3.00 -0.31 -29.03
CA THR A 189 4.21 -0.29 -29.87
C THR A 189 5.45 -0.82 -29.15
N ILE A 190 5.40 -0.94 -27.81
CA ILE A 190 6.51 -1.46 -27.02
C ILE A 190 6.59 -3.00 -27.21
N PRO A 191 7.76 -3.54 -27.63
CA PRO A 191 7.95 -4.98 -27.69
C PRO A 191 7.75 -5.66 -26.32
N PRO A 192 7.18 -6.88 -26.25
CA PRO A 192 6.90 -7.54 -24.97
C PRO A 192 8.12 -7.67 -24.03
N ASP A 193 9.31 -7.92 -24.57
CA ASP A 193 10.56 -8.02 -23.83
C ASP A 193 11.08 -6.65 -23.32
N GLN A 194 10.63 -5.55 -23.93
CA GLN A 194 10.98 -4.18 -23.56
C GLN A 194 9.95 -3.53 -22.63
N LEU A 195 8.77 -4.12 -22.46
CA LEU A 195 7.70 -3.57 -21.63
C LEU A 195 8.12 -3.38 -20.17
N LEU A 196 8.67 -4.42 -19.55
CA LEU A 196 9.09 -4.37 -18.15
C LEU A 196 10.28 -3.40 -17.93
N PRO A 197 11.37 -3.43 -18.72
CA PRO A 197 12.43 -2.42 -18.62
C PRO A 197 11.93 -0.98 -18.82
N THR A 198 10.99 -0.77 -19.74
CA THR A 198 10.40 0.55 -20.00
C THR A 198 9.56 1.01 -18.81
N PHE A 199 8.72 0.12 -18.28
CA PHE A 199 7.95 0.38 -17.07
C PHE A 199 8.85 0.68 -15.87
N TYR A 200 9.91 -0.10 -15.64
CA TYR A 200 10.87 0.13 -14.55
C TYR A 200 11.52 1.50 -14.65
N ARG A 201 11.95 1.91 -15.85
CA ARG A 201 12.46 3.27 -16.06
C ARG A 201 11.39 4.32 -15.76
N PHE A 202 10.20 4.18 -16.32
CA PHE A 202 9.09 5.11 -16.12
C PHE A 202 8.76 5.29 -14.63
N VAL A 203 8.47 4.18 -13.93
CA VAL A 203 7.96 4.18 -12.55
C VAL A 203 9.01 4.56 -11.51
N SER A 204 10.29 4.31 -11.78
CA SER A 204 11.39 4.64 -10.86
C SER A 204 12.10 5.95 -11.17
N SER A 205 11.67 6.69 -12.19
CA SER A 205 12.25 7.99 -12.51
C SER A 205 11.83 9.07 -11.51
N TYR A 206 12.58 10.16 -11.51
CA TYR A 206 12.24 11.39 -10.82
C TYR A 206 11.62 12.36 -11.83
N TYR A 207 10.53 13.02 -11.46
CA TYR A 207 9.83 14.00 -12.31
C TYR A 207 9.82 15.37 -11.61
N ASP A 208 10.05 16.44 -12.36
CA ASP A 208 10.00 17.81 -11.84
C ASP A 208 8.67 18.46 -12.18
N HIS A 209 7.67 18.22 -11.34
CA HIS A 209 6.35 18.85 -11.50
C HIS A 209 6.42 20.30 -11.03
N GLN A 210 6.62 21.24 -11.95
CA GLN A 210 6.64 22.68 -11.68
C GLN A 210 5.25 23.14 -11.19
N SER A 211 4.98 23.05 -9.88
CA SER A 211 3.61 23.18 -9.37
C SER A 211 3.16 24.64 -9.25
N ILE A 212 2.06 25.00 -9.94
CA ILE A 212 1.12 26.06 -9.48
C ILE A 212 -0.35 25.64 -9.69
N SER A 213 -0.66 24.69 -10.58
CA SER A 213 -2.02 24.21 -10.86
C SER A 213 -2.24 22.74 -10.47
N GLN A 214 -3.41 22.43 -9.88
CA GLN A 214 -3.90 21.05 -9.67
C GLN A 214 -4.44 20.46 -10.98
N SER A 215 -3.63 20.47 -12.03
CA SER A 215 -4.03 19.97 -13.34
C SER A 215 -2.99 18.98 -13.84
N ILE A 216 -3.49 17.83 -14.28
CA ILE A 216 -2.65 16.74 -14.80
C ILE A 216 -1.82 17.19 -16.02
N ASN A 217 -2.30 18.17 -16.78
CA ASN A 217 -1.61 18.70 -17.96
C ASN A 217 -0.33 19.45 -17.60
N ASP A 218 -0.22 19.95 -16.37
CA ASP A 218 0.93 20.75 -15.91
C ASP A 218 2.02 19.90 -15.24
N LEU A 219 1.75 18.61 -14.97
CA LEU A 219 2.75 17.69 -14.45
C LEU A 219 3.85 17.42 -15.49
N ALA A 220 5.11 17.26 -15.10
CA ALA A 220 6.14 16.71 -15.99
C ALA A 220 5.77 15.29 -16.51
N LYS A 221 5.94 15.08 -17.82
CA LYS A 221 5.75 13.79 -18.51
C LYS A 221 7.10 13.11 -18.79
N GLU A 222 8.15 13.90 -18.88
CA GLU A 222 9.51 13.44 -19.06
C GLU A 222 10.26 13.41 -17.72
N PRO A 223 11.12 12.40 -17.51
CA PRO A 223 11.91 12.30 -16.30
C PRO A 223 13.03 13.36 -16.27
N MET A 224 13.42 13.75 -15.06
CA MET A 224 14.56 14.62 -14.82
C MET A 224 15.85 13.97 -15.34
N SER A 225 16.62 14.69 -16.15
CA SER A 225 17.93 14.22 -16.61
C SER A 225 19.02 14.27 -15.53
N THR A 226 18.78 15.01 -14.44
CA THR A 226 19.73 15.25 -13.35
C THR A 226 19.73 14.17 -12.26
N LYS A 227 18.77 13.23 -12.29
CA LYS A 227 18.66 12.15 -11.32
C LYS A 227 18.55 10.80 -12.02
N THR A 228 19.30 9.82 -11.52
CA THR A 228 19.20 8.44 -12.00
C THR A 228 17.92 7.79 -11.46
N PRO A 229 17.10 7.14 -12.31
CA PRO A 229 15.95 6.37 -11.83
C PRO A 229 16.36 5.25 -10.88
N THR A 230 15.61 5.01 -9.80
CA THR A 230 16.02 4.11 -8.70
C THR A 230 16.41 2.72 -9.18
N LEU A 231 15.56 2.09 -10.00
CA LEU A 231 15.78 0.72 -10.48
C LEU A 231 16.92 0.64 -11.50
N ILE A 232 17.20 1.75 -12.20
CA ILE A 232 18.33 1.83 -13.15
C ILE A 232 19.65 2.03 -12.41
N GLY A 233 19.61 2.61 -11.20
CA GLY A 233 20.77 2.77 -10.32
C GLY A 233 21.13 1.51 -9.51
N MET A 234 20.24 0.52 -9.42
CA MET A 234 20.52 -0.76 -8.76
C MET A 234 21.51 -1.60 -9.57
N SER A 235 22.38 -2.34 -8.88
CA SER A 235 23.12 -3.43 -9.55
C SER A 235 22.16 -4.55 -9.98
N PRO A 236 22.52 -5.41 -10.96
CA PRO A 236 21.72 -6.57 -11.31
C PRO A 236 21.42 -7.47 -10.10
N GLU A 237 22.38 -7.63 -9.19
CA GLU A 237 22.23 -8.40 -7.97
C GLU A 237 21.24 -7.73 -7.01
N GLU A 238 21.32 -6.41 -6.81
CA GLU A 238 20.36 -5.66 -6.00
C GLU A 238 18.93 -5.79 -6.54
N LEU A 239 18.74 -5.61 -7.85
CA LEU A 239 17.42 -5.73 -8.46
C LEU A 239 16.87 -7.15 -8.32
N ASN A 240 17.70 -8.17 -8.55
CA ASN A 240 17.30 -9.57 -8.41
C ASN A 240 17.00 -9.95 -6.95
N MET A 241 17.62 -9.28 -5.97
CA MET A 241 17.33 -9.50 -4.55
C MET A 241 15.99 -8.92 -4.08
N VAL A 242 15.34 -8.06 -4.86
CA VAL A 242 14.10 -7.39 -4.43
C VAL A 242 12.91 -7.61 -5.36
N SER A 243 13.14 -8.18 -6.54
CA SER A 243 12.12 -8.40 -7.56
C SER A 243 11.69 -9.85 -7.69
N ASP A 244 10.44 -10.06 -8.08
CA ASP A 244 9.85 -11.36 -8.40
C ASP A 244 8.89 -11.20 -9.57
N LEU A 245 9.21 -11.85 -10.68
CA LEU A 245 8.43 -11.75 -11.92
C LEU A 245 7.40 -12.86 -12.09
N ARG A 246 7.40 -13.89 -11.23
CA ARG A 246 6.39 -14.95 -11.25
C ARG A 246 4.94 -14.40 -11.22
N PRO A 247 4.59 -13.44 -10.35
CA PRO A 247 3.23 -12.89 -10.27
C PRO A 247 2.93 -11.80 -11.30
N PHE A 248 3.85 -11.49 -12.23
CA PHE A 248 3.71 -10.35 -13.14
C PHE A 248 2.39 -10.36 -13.91
N ALA A 249 1.96 -11.50 -14.42
CA ALA A 249 0.69 -11.61 -15.16
C ALA A 249 -0.54 -11.32 -14.28
N ALA A 250 -0.51 -11.65 -12.98
CA ALA A 250 -1.58 -11.34 -12.05
C ALA A 250 -1.55 -9.85 -11.65
N ASP A 251 -0.36 -9.29 -11.44
CA ASP A 251 -0.21 -7.87 -11.14
C ASP A 251 -0.65 -6.97 -12.32
N ILE A 252 -0.37 -7.37 -13.56
CA ILE A 252 -0.89 -6.67 -14.76
C ILE A 252 -2.40 -6.78 -14.84
N ALA A 253 -2.98 -7.95 -14.54
CA ALA A 253 -4.42 -8.11 -14.57
C ALA A 253 -5.14 -7.21 -13.55
N LEU A 254 -4.53 -6.94 -12.39
CA LEU A 254 -5.02 -5.94 -11.43
C LEU A 254 -5.15 -4.55 -12.08
N LEU A 255 -4.15 -4.08 -12.81
CA LEU A 255 -4.21 -2.77 -13.47
C LEU A 255 -5.42 -2.62 -14.42
N THR A 256 -5.87 -3.73 -15.01
CA THR A 256 -6.91 -3.77 -16.03
C THR A 256 -8.30 -4.10 -15.51
N LEU A 257 -8.47 -4.30 -14.20
CA LEU A 257 -9.79 -4.56 -13.63
C LEU A 257 -10.75 -3.39 -13.84
N SER A 258 -12.05 -3.70 -13.81
CA SER A 258 -13.11 -2.70 -13.97
C SER A 258 -12.93 -1.55 -12.97
N PRO A 259 -12.80 -0.28 -13.40
CA PRO A 259 -12.59 0.86 -12.51
C PRO A 259 -13.65 1.00 -11.42
N GLU A 260 -14.90 0.59 -11.70
CA GLU A 260 -16.00 0.64 -10.71
C GLU A 260 -15.73 -0.22 -9.47
N LEU A 261 -14.95 -1.31 -9.61
CA LEU A 261 -14.58 -2.15 -8.46
C LEU A 261 -13.68 -1.38 -7.49
N TYR A 262 -12.73 -0.61 -8.03
CA TYR A 262 -11.87 0.25 -7.22
C TYR A 262 -12.62 1.41 -6.60
N VAL A 263 -13.56 2.03 -7.33
CA VAL A 263 -14.46 3.05 -6.77
C VAL A 263 -15.27 2.47 -5.61
N GLU A 264 -15.87 1.28 -5.78
CA GLU A 264 -16.66 0.65 -4.73
C GLU A 264 -15.80 0.29 -3.51
N GLN A 265 -14.62 -0.29 -3.72
CA GLN A 265 -13.67 -0.64 -2.67
C GLN A 265 -13.23 0.60 -1.89
N LEU A 266 -12.85 1.68 -2.56
CA LEU A 266 -12.47 2.94 -1.92
C LEU A 266 -13.62 3.53 -1.12
N ARG A 267 -14.83 3.57 -1.72
CA ARG A 267 -16.04 4.05 -1.06
C ARG A 267 -16.33 3.24 0.22
N LYS A 268 -16.25 1.91 0.15
CA LYS A 268 -16.43 1.01 1.29
C LYS A 268 -15.37 1.23 2.37
N ALA A 269 -14.11 1.35 1.98
CA ALA A 269 -13.00 1.55 2.90
C ALA A 269 -13.09 2.87 3.67
N LEU A 270 -13.49 3.96 2.99
CA LEU A 270 -13.34 5.32 3.52
C LEU A 270 -14.66 6.00 3.93
N PHE A 271 -15.77 5.73 3.24
CA PHE A 271 -16.99 6.54 3.31
C PHE A 271 -18.26 5.76 3.63
N ASP A 272 -18.22 4.42 3.60
CA ASP A 272 -19.38 3.60 3.92
C ASP A 272 -19.68 3.59 5.42
N HIS A 273 -20.89 3.98 5.78
CA HIS A 273 -21.29 4.21 7.17
C HIS A 273 -21.18 2.95 8.05
N GLU A 274 -21.51 1.77 7.53
CA GLU A 274 -21.47 0.55 8.33
C GLU A 274 -20.03 0.05 8.49
N THR A 275 -19.24 0.12 7.42
CA THR A 275 -17.83 -0.28 7.47
C THR A 275 -16.98 0.68 8.33
N VAL A 276 -17.24 1.99 8.29
CA VAL A 276 -16.49 3.01 9.08
C VAL A 276 -16.70 2.84 10.58
N LYS A 277 -17.87 2.36 11.03
CA LYS A 277 -18.12 2.02 12.43
C LYS A 277 -17.27 0.86 12.92
N MET A 278 -16.80 -0.02 12.02
CA MET A 278 -15.91 -1.12 12.35
C MET A 278 -14.48 -0.61 12.44
N CYS A 279 -13.82 -0.92 13.56
CA CYS A 279 -12.51 -0.37 13.92
C CYS A 279 -12.55 1.18 13.88
N PRO A 280 -13.38 1.83 14.71
CA PRO A 280 -13.66 3.26 14.62
C PRO A 280 -12.44 4.14 14.96
N LYS A 281 -11.44 3.55 15.63
CA LYS A 281 -10.16 4.20 15.95
C LYS A 281 -9.16 4.15 14.79
N THR A 282 -9.39 3.30 13.79
CA THR A 282 -8.50 3.14 12.64
C THR A 282 -8.61 4.33 11.70
N ARG A 283 -7.47 4.96 11.44
CA ARG A 283 -7.32 6.09 10.52
C ARG A 283 -6.69 5.65 9.21
N VAL A 284 -6.75 6.53 8.22
CA VAL A 284 -6.03 6.35 6.96
C VAL A 284 -5.05 7.51 6.78
N GLY A 285 -3.85 7.21 6.30
CA GLY A 285 -2.91 8.22 5.87
C GLY A 285 -2.41 7.95 4.46
N LEU A 286 -2.56 8.92 3.57
CA LEU A 286 -2.01 8.88 2.23
C LEU A 286 -0.69 9.65 2.23
N ILE A 287 0.42 8.98 1.93
CA ILE A 287 1.71 9.62 1.66
C ILE A 287 1.96 9.49 0.16
N TRP A 288 2.11 10.62 -0.53
CA TRP A 288 2.42 10.64 -1.97
C TRP A 288 3.71 11.43 -2.21
N CYS A 289 4.53 10.95 -3.14
CA CYS A 289 5.86 11.48 -3.40
C CYS A 289 5.81 12.45 -4.60
N ASN A 290 6.31 13.68 -4.40
CA ASN A 290 6.08 14.77 -5.35
C ASN A 290 6.97 14.76 -6.60
N GLN A 291 7.97 13.87 -6.66
CA GLN A 291 8.77 13.62 -7.87
C GLN A 291 8.51 12.21 -8.42
N SER A 292 7.41 11.56 -8.02
CA SER A 292 6.98 10.29 -8.59
C SER A 292 6.36 10.47 -9.98
N VAL A 293 5.92 9.39 -10.61
CA VAL A 293 5.21 9.48 -11.91
C VAL A 293 3.96 10.34 -11.79
N TRP A 294 3.55 10.96 -12.90
CA TRP A 294 2.44 11.90 -12.98
C TRP A 294 1.14 11.40 -12.30
N GLU A 295 0.92 10.09 -12.25
CA GLU A 295 -0.24 9.49 -11.59
C GLU A 295 -0.34 9.87 -10.12
N ILE A 296 0.78 9.88 -9.42
CA ILE A 296 0.85 9.94 -7.96
C ILE A 296 0.45 11.31 -7.41
N PRO A 297 0.95 12.45 -7.92
CA PRO A 297 0.44 13.76 -7.54
C PRO A 297 -1.07 13.90 -7.75
N THR A 298 -1.59 13.35 -8.86
CA THR A 298 -3.05 13.43 -9.11
C THR A 298 -3.85 12.66 -8.07
N VAL A 299 -3.34 11.53 -7.56
CA VAL A 299 -4.00 10.80 -6.48
C VAL A 299 -4.06 11.62 -5.19
N GLY A 300 -2.99 12.34 -4.86
CA GLY A 300 -2.97 13.27 -3.74
C GLY A 300 -4.10 14.30 -3.84
N TRP A 301 -4.22 14.97 -4.99
CA TRP A 301 -5.24 16.00 -5.23
C TRP A 301 -6.66 15.42 -5.25
N GLU A 302 -6.86 14.29 -5.93
CA GLU A 302 -8.18 13.67 -6.05
C GLU A 302 -8.68 13.13 -4.70
N MET A 303 -7.79 12.57 -3.87
CA MET A 303 -8.14 12.18 -2.51
C MET A 303 -8.60 13.39 -1.69
N GLU A 304 -7.89 14.52 -1.75
CA GLU A 304 -8.30 15.75 -1.06
C GLU A 304 -9.67 16.24 -1.53
N ASN A 305 -9.90 16.24 -2.85
CA ASN A 305 -11.19 16.63 -3.44
C ASN A 305 -12.33 15.71 -2.98
N MET A 306 -12.12 14.39 -2.98
CA MET A 306 -13.11 13.41 -2.50
C MET A 306 -13.45 13.64 -1.02
N LEU A 307 -12.45 13.92 -0.18
CA LEU A 307 -12.65 14.19 1.25
C LEU A 307 -13.42 15.50 1.48
N VAL A 308 -13.10 16.56 0.73
CA VAL A 308 -13.81 17.84 0.79
C VAL A 308 -15.27 17.67 0.35
N GLU A 309 -15.51 16.98 -0.76
CA GLU A 309 -16.85 16.77 -1.28
C GLU A 309 -17.70 15.90 -0.35
N ASN A 310 -17.13 14.85 0.25
CA ASN A 310 -17.83 14.04 1.25
C ASN A 310 -18.25 14.89 2.46
N ARG A 311 -17.34 15.72 2.99
CA ARG A 311 -17.64 16.66 4.10
C ARG A 311 -18.72 17.66 3.71
N ARG A 312 -18.67 18.22 2.49
CA ARG A 312 -19.67 19.18 1.98
C ARG A 312 -21.07 18.58 1.93
N LYS A 313 -21.18 17.28 1.62
CA LYS A 313 -22.44 16.53 1.63
C LYS A 313 -22.92 16.10 3.03
N GLY A 314 -22.17 16.44 4.08
CA GLY A 314 -22.43 15.95 5.45
C GLY A 314 -22.18 14.45 5.60
N GLY A 315 -21.40 13.85 4.69
CA GLY A 315 -21.05 12.44 4.74
C GLY A 315 -20.13 12.13 5.92
N MET A 316 -20.33 10.96 6.51
CA MET A 316 -19.39 10.38 7.47
C MET A 316 -18.24 9.69 6.71
N GLY A 317 -17.14 9.44 7.40
CA GLY A 317 -16.00 8.72 6.82
C GLY A 317 -14.89 8.50 7.84
N ARG A 318 -13.92 7.65 7.48
CA ARG A 318 -12.69 7.51 8.27
C ARG A 318 -11.93 8.83 8.29
N SER A 319 -11.20 9.08 9.37
CA SER A 319 -10.24 10.18 9.41
C SER A 319 -9.11 9.87 8.43
N VAL A 320 -8.96 10.70 7.40
CA VAL A 320 -7.93 10.58 6.37
C VAL A 320 -7.00 11.79 6.42
N ARG A 321 -5.69 11.54 6.46
CA ARG A 321 -4.67 12.58 6.32
C ARG A 321 -3.89 12.38 5.03
N VAL A 322 -3.73 13.44 4.25
CA VAL A 322 -2.91 13.44 3.03
C VAL A 322 -1.59 14.17 3.34
N VAL A 323 -0.47 13.58 2.93
CA VAL A 323 0.88 14.09 3.17
C VAL A 323 1.69 13.98 1.89
N GLU A 324 2.30 15.10 1.48
CA GLU A 324 3.27 15.15 0.40
C GLU A 324 4.68 14.87 0.94
N GLN A 325 5.39 13.89 0.37
CA GLN A 325 6.81 13.66 0.60
C GLN A 325 7.62 14.35 -0.50
N LYS A 326 8.38 15.40 -0.11
CA LYS A 326 9.13 16.24 -1.04
C LYS A 326 10.44 15.60 -1.48
N GLY A 327 10.79 15.79 -2.76
CA GLY A 327 12.05 15.35 -3.35
C GLY A 327 12.15 13.84 -3.59
N ALA A 328 11.05 13.12 -3.42
CA ALA A 328 10.96 11.66 -3.47
C ALA A 328 10.23 11.19 -4.73
N ASN A 329 10.66 10.06 -5.29
CA ASN A 329 9.95 9.33 -6.34
C ASN A 329 9.17 8.13 -5.75
N HIS A 330 8.69 7.23 -6.62
CA HIS A 330 7.95 6.03 -6.24
C HIS A 330 8.67 5.07 -5.29
N PHE A 331 10.00 5.15 -5.19
CA PHE A 331 10.86 4.27 -4.41
C PHE A 331 11.55 5.02 -3.27
N ALA A 332 10.90 6.02 -2.68
CA ALA A 332 11.48 6.80 -1.59
C ALA A 332 11.98 5.94 -0.42
N HIS A 333 11.31 4.82 -0.12
CA HIS A 333 11.74 3.86 0.91
C HIS A 333 13.10 3.20 0.61
N TRP A 334 13.55 3.22 -0.65
CA TRP A 334 14.83 2.72 -1.09
C TRP A 334 15.90 3.82 -1.20
N ASP A 335 15.54 4.97 -1.79
CA ASP A 335 16.47 6.07 -2.08
C ASP A 335 16.66 7.02 -0.89
N ASP A 336 15.61 7.25 -0.11
CA ASP A 336 15.61 8.05 1.12
C ASP A 336 14.88 7.30 2.25
N PRO A 337 15.48 6.22 2.77
CA PRO A 337 14.86 5.39 3.80
C PRO A 337 14.60 6.19 5.09
N ARG A 338 15.45 7.17 5.40
CA ARG A 338 15.33 8.01 6.61
C ARG A 338 14.16 8.99 6.49
N GLY A 339 14.06 9.74 5.40
CA GLY A 339 12.93 10.64 5.16
C GLY A 339 11.61 9.88 5.11
N THR A 340 11.60 8.69 4.53
CA THR A 340 10.42 7.82 4.49
C THR A 340 10.00 7.34 5.88
N MET A 341 10.94 6.86 6.71
CA MET A 341 10.64 6.47 8.09
C MET A 341 10.15 7.66 8.93
N GLN A 342 10.72 8.84 8.72
CA GLN A 342 10.27 10.06 9.39
C GLN A 342 8.83 10.43 9.00
N ALA A 343 8.47 10.36 7.71
CA ALA A 343 7.12 10.63 7.24
C ALA A 343 6.10 9.63 7.81
N ILE A 344 6.45 8.34 7.82
CA ILE A 344 5.63 7.27 8.43
C ILE A 344 5.45 7.51 9.93
N ALA A 345 6.53 7.73 10.67
CA ALA A 345 6.47 7.95 12.12
C ALA A 345 5.66 9.20 12.48
N ALA A 346 5.85 10.30 11.74
CA ALA A 346 5.08 11.52 11.94
C ALA A 346 3.59 11.30 11.70
N LEU A 347 3.22 10.56 10.65
CA LEU A 347 1.83 10.22 10.36
C LEU A 347 1.20 9.37 11.47
N ILE A 348 1.92 8.35 11.97
CA ILE A 348 1.47 7.47 13.05
C ILE A 348 1.22 8.27 14.34
N ALA A 349 2.18 9.11 14.73
CA ALA A 349 2.15 9.89 15.97
C ALA A 349 1.10 11.01 15.96
N SER A 350 0.64 11.44 14.79
CA SER A 350 -0.24 12.60 14.69
C SER A 350 -1.62 12.37 15.30
N PRO A 351 -2.18 13.37 16.01
CA PRO A 351 -3.50 13.28 16.62
C PRO A 351 -4.62 13.16 15.58
N VAL A 352 -5.80 12.72 16.03
CA VAL A 352 -7.02 12.72 15.21
C VAL A 352 -7.45 14.17 15.01
N ALA A 353 -7.56 14.60 13.75
CA ALA A 353 -8.12 15.91 13.39
C ALA A 353 -9.65 15.89 13.47
#